data_AF-A0A0C2MIG6-F1
#
_entry.id   AF-A0A0C2MIG6-F1
#
_cell.length_a   1.000
_cell.length_b   1.000
_cell.length_c   1.000
_cell.angle_alpha   90.00
_cell.angle_beta   90.00
_cell.angle_gamma   90.00
#
_symmetry.space_group_name_H-M   'P 1'
#
loop_
_entity.id
_entity.type
_entity.pdbx_description
1 polymer ?
#
loop_
_entity_poly.entity_id
_entity_poly.type
_entity_poly.pdbx_seq_one_letter_code
_entity_poly.pdbx_strand_id
1 'polypeptide(L)'
;MTNCIPRRKELEELFSLLESEDSSVKSQFKNSQDQNTKNTQKIVALEKLIKATQANIKDVIKKMPGLTGEPLGYVQRELWGFEEELKRQQQERDYLTALNTKVDESVNAYKKRLQELEDELKKYTIELQDPKICGQ
;
A
#
# COMPACT_ATOMS: atom_id res chain seq x y z
N MET A 1 46.26 32.38 7.45
CA MET A 1 45.08 32.89 6.72
C MET A 1 44.26 31.68 6.30
N THR A 2 43.12 31.46 6.93
CA THR A 2 42.20 30.37 6.58
C THR A 2 41.48 30.77 5.30
N ASN A 3 41.82 30.14 4.18
CA ASN A 3 41.08 30.29 2.92
C ASN A 3 39.65 29.80 3.15
N CYS A 4 38.69 30.69 2.94
CA CYS A 4 37.28 30.49 3.27
C CYS A 4 36.46 30.47 1.97
N ILE A 5 35.43 29.62 1.87
CA ILE A 5 34.56 29.45 0.68
C ILE A 5 33.20 30.13 0.96
N PRO A 6 32.72 31.11 0.16
CA PRO A 6 31.54 31.92 0.46
C PRO A 6 30.19 31.24 0.12
N ARG A 7 29.92 30.03 0.65
CA ARG A 7 28.79 29.17 0.22
C ARG A 7 27.72 28.90 1.29
N ARG A 8 27.83 29.49 2.48
CA ARG A 8 27.00 29.10 3.64
C ARG A 8 25.49 29.24 3.41
N LYS A 9 25.06 30.41 2.92
CA LYS A 9 23.64 30.73 2.73
C LYS A 9 22.97 29.81 1.71
N GLU A 10 23.67 29.51 0.61
CA GLU A 10 23.20 28.56 -0.40
C GLU A 10 23.00 27.15 0.19
N LEU A 11 23.93 26.71 1.05
CA LEU A 11 23.81 25.42 1.73
C LEU A 11 22.66 25.40 2.74
N GLU A 12 22.42 26.49 3.48
CA GLU A 12 21.29 26.61 4.42
C GLU A 12 19.93 26.60 3.70
N GLU A 13 19.82 27.28 2.56
CA GLU A 13 18.62 27.26 1.70
C GLU A 13 18.37 25.85 1.12
N LEU A 14 19.40 25.20 0.58
CA LEU A 14 19.31 23.82 0.07
C LEU A 14 18.95 22.83 1.18
N PHE A 15 19.53 22.98 2.37
CA PHE A 15 19.21 22.13 3.53
C PHE A 15 17.73 22.25 3.91
N SER A 16 17.20 23.48 3.95
CA SER A 16 15.79 23.74 4.27
C SER A 16 14.83 23.13 3.24
N LEU A 17 15.20 23.14 1.95
CA LEU A 17 14.43 22.48 0.89
C LEU A 17 14.43 20.96 1.06
N LEU A 18 15.58 20.36 1.38
CA LEU A 18 15.70 18.91 1.61
C LEU A 18 14.92 18.46 2.86
N GLU A 19 14.90 19.24 3.93
CA GLU A 19 14.07 18.95 5.12
C GLU A 19 12.57 18.99 4.80
N SER A 20 12.15 19.94 3.97
CA SER A 20 10.76 20.01 3.51
C SER A 20 10.38 18.80 2.66
N GLU A 21 11.27 18.38 1.75
CA GLU A 21 11.08 17.19 0.93
C GLU A 21 11.02 15.91 1.79
N ASP A 22 11.95 15.74 2.73
CA ASP A 22 11.98 14.61 3.67
C ASP A 22 10.67 14.48 4.44
N SER A 23 10.18 15.58 5.02
CA SER A 23 8.90 15.60 5.74
C SER A 23 7.73 15.19 4.84
N SER A 24 7.69 15.68 3.60
CA SER A 24 6.67 15.34 2.61
C SER A 24 6.71 13.85 2.24
N VAL A 25 7.88 13.31 1.92
CA VAL A 25 8.07 11.91 1.55
C VAL A 25 7.74 10.98 2.73
N LYS A 26 8.10 11.34 3.97
CA LYS A 26 7.74 10.57 5.18
C LYS A 26 6.22 10.45 5.34
N SER A 27 5.50 11.55 5.11
CA SER A 27 4.03 11.56 5.14
C SER A 27 3.44 10.64 4.06
N GLN A 28 3.94 10.73 2.82
CA GLN A 28 3.49 9.88 1.71
C GLN A 28 3.78 8.39 1.94
N PHE A 29 4.96 8.06 2.48
CA PHE A 29 5.35 6.71 2.87
C PHE A 29 4.37 6.13 3.90
N LYS A 30 4.09 6.87 4.98
CA LYS A 30 3.16 6.44 6.03
C LYS A 30 1.75 6.21 5.50
N ASN A 31 1.23 7.15 4.70
CA ASN A 31 -0.10 7.02 4.09
C ASN A 31 -0.21 5.77 3.20
N SER A 32 0.85 5.48 2.43
CA SER A 32 0.91 4.30 1.58
C SER A 32 0.95 3.00 2.40
N GLN A 33 1.72 2.97 3.48
CA GLN A 33 1.79 1.83 4.40
C GLN A 33 0.45 1.56 5.10
N ASP A 34 -0.24 2.62 5.53
CA ASP A 34 -1.57 2.52 6.14
C ASP A 34 -2.60 1.98 5.14
N GLN A 35 -2.55 2.44 3.89
CA GLN A 35 -3.43 1.94 2.83
C GLN A 35 -3.19 0.45 2.54
N ASN A 36 -1.92 0.03 2.46
CA ASN A 36 -1.56 -1.37 2.25
C ASN A 36 -2.09 -2.27 3.38
N THR A 37 -1.96 -1.80 4.63
CA THR A 37 -2.47 -2.50 5.81
C THR A 37 -3.99 -2.68 5.74
N LYS A 38 -4.72 -1.62 5.41
CA LYS A 38 -6.19 -1.66 5.27
C LYS A 38 -6.63 -2.61 4.16
N ASN A 39 -5.99 -2.56 3.00
CA ASN A 39 -6.30 -3.45 1.89
C ASN A 39 -6.00 -4.92 2.23
N THR A 40 -4.89 -5.19 2.91
CA THR A 40 -4.53 -6.54 3.38
C THR A 40 -5.59 -7.11 4.32
N GLN A 41 -6.08 -6.29 5.27
CA GLN A 41 -7.17 -6.69 6.16
C GLN A 41 -8.47 -7.02 5.39
N LYS A 42 -8.81 -6.22 4.37
CA LYS A 42 -9.97 -6.48 3.51
C LYS A 42 -9.81 -7.77 2.70
N ILE A 43 -8.62 -8.05 2.15
CA ILE A 43 -8.32 -9.29 1.43
C ILE A 43 -8.55 -10.49 2.35
N VAL A 44 -8.01 -10.48 3.56
CA VAL A 44 -8.21 -11.56 4.55
C VAL A 44 -9.70 -11.75 4.90
N ALA A 45 -10.47 -10.66 5.01
CA ALA A 45 -11.91 -10.75 5.23
C ALA A 45 -12.64 -11.38 4.04
N LEU A 46 -12.31 -10.97 2.81
CA LEU A 46 -12.86 -11.55 1.58
C LEU A 46 -12.52 -13.04 1.44
N GLU A 47 -11.31 -13.46 1.79
CA GLU A 47 -10.92 -14.88 1.76
C GLU A 47 -11.77 -15.73 2.71
N LYS A 48 -12.15 -15.19 3.87
CA LYS A 48 -13.07 -15.88 4.80
C LYS A 48 -14.47 -15.99 4.19
N LEU A 49 -14.97 -14.92 3.57
CA LEU A 49 -16.28 -14.92 2.91
C LEU A 49 -16.30 -15.92 1.74
N ILE A 50 -15.28 -15.92 0.90
CA ILE A 50 -15.12 -16.88 -0.21
C ILE A 50 -15.19 -18.32 0.29
N LYS A 51 -14.48 -18.64 1.38
CA LYS A 51 -14.52 -19.99 1.98
C LYS A 51 -15.90 -20.35 2.50
N ALA A 52 -16.60 -19.41 3.14
CA ALA A 52 -17.96 -19.61 3.63
C ALA A 52 -18.94 -19.85 2.46
N THR A 53 -18.89 -19.01 1.42
CA THR A 53 -19.72 -19.15 0.22
C THR A 53 -19.46 -20.50 -0.48
N GLN A 54 -18.19 -20.92 -0.59
CA GLN A 54 -17.84 -22.24 -1.13
C GLN A 54 -18.40 -23.40 -0.29
N ALA A 55 -18.47 -23.25 1.04
CA ALA A 55 -19.09 -24.25 1.90
C ALA A 55 -20.60 -24.32 1.67
N ASN A 56 -21.27 -23.16 1.59
CA ASN A 56 -22.71 -23.08 1.28
C ASN A 56 -23.03 -23.74 -0.07
N ILE A 57 -22.25 -23.45 -1.12
CA ILE A 57 -22.37 -24.09 -2.43
C ILE A 57 -22.30 -25.62 -2.31
N LYS A 58 -21.30 -26.14 -1.58
CA LYS A 58 -21.15 -27.59 -1.36
C LYS A 58 -22.36 -28.18 -0.64
N ASP A 59 -22.91 -27.49 0.33
CA ASP A 59 -24.06 -27.97 1.10
C ASP A 59 -25.37 -27.92 0.30
N VAL A 60 -25.55 -26.91 -0.54
CA VAL A 60 -26.65 -26.84 -1.53
C VAL A 60 -26.54 -27.99 -2.53
N ILE A 61 -25.34 -28.25 -3.06
CA ILE A 61 -25.11 -29.36 -4.00
C ILE A 61 -25.46 -30.72 -3.38
N LYS A 62 -25.12 -30.95 -2.10
CA LYS A 62 -25.48 -32.20 -1.40
C LYS A 62 -26.99 -32.42 -1.27
N LYS A 63 -27.80 -31.36 -1.28
CA LYS A 63 -29.26 -31.43 -1.15
C LYS A 63 -29.96 -31.69 -2.49
N MET A 64 -29.28 -31.51 -3.62
CA MET A 64 -29.88 -31.67 -4.96
C MET A 64 -30.28 -33.11 -5.35
N PRO A 65 -29.54 -34.18 -4.97
CA PRO A 65 -29.90 -35.54 -5.40
C PRO A 65 -31.30 -35.94 -4.97
N GLY A 66 -32.11 -36.43 -5.92
CA GLY A 66 -33.47 -36.88 -5.67
C GLY A 66 -34.53 -35.77 -5.63
N LEU A 67 -34.15 -34.49 -5.78
CA LEU A 67 -35.10 -33.40 -5.96
C LEU A 67 -35.58 -33.33 -7.41
N THR A 68 -36.87 -33.07 -7.59
CA THR A 68 -37.51 -32.87 -8.90
C THR A 68 -38.54 -31.75 -8.82
N GLY A 69 -38.87 -31.12 -9.95
CA GLY A 69 -39.92 -30.09 -10.00
C GLY A 69 -39.54 -28.81 -9.23
N GLU A 70 -40.50 -28.22 -8.52
CA GLU A 70 -40.31 -26.95 -7.81
C GLU A 70 -39.18 -26.95 -6.77
N PRO A 71 -39.01 -27.99 -5.91
CA PRO A 71 -37.88 -28.07 -4.98
C PRO A 71 -36.52 -28.02 -5.66
N LEU A 72 -36.35 -28.71 -6.80
CA LEU A 72 -35.10 -28.65 -7.56
C LEU A 72 -34.85 -27.24 -8.11
N GLY A 73 -35.89 -26.60 -8.65
CA GLY A 73 -35.81 -25.23 -9.16
C GLY A 73 -35.47 -24.20 -8.08
N TYR A 74 -35.95 -24.40 -6.85
CA TYR A 74 -35.57 -23.56 -5.70
C TYR A 74 -34.08 -23.67 -5.38
N VAL A 75 -33.59 -24.91 -5.24
CA VAL A 75 -32.18 -25.19 -4.91
C VAL A 75 -31.23 -24.71 -6.02
N GLN A 76 -31.62 -24.84 -7.28
CA GLN A 76 -30.84 -24.31 -8.42
C GLN A 76 -30.73 -22.77 -8.40
N ARG A 77 -31.80 -22.05 -8.03
CA ARG A 77 -31.75 -20.59 -7.88
C ARG A 77 -30.86 -20.16 -6.71
N GLU A 78 -30.93 -20.89 -5.60
CA GLU A 78 -30.06 -20.64 -4.44
C GLU A 78 -28.58 -20.87 -4.81
N LEU A 79 -28.27 -21.95 -5.51
CA LEU A 79 -26.93 -22.22 -6.01
C LEU A 79 -26.40 -21.10 -6.90
N TRP A 80 -27.21 -20.66 -7.87
CA TRP A 80 -26.84 -19.57 -8.77
C TRP A 80 -26.52 -18.28 -8.02
N GLY A 81 -27.33 -17.94 -7.00
CA GLY A 81 -27.06 -16.77 -6.15
C GLY A 81 -25.72 -16.86 -5.42
N PHE A 82 -25.36 -18.04 -4.89
CA PHE A 82 -24.06 -18.22 -4.24
C PHE A 82 -22.89 -18.20 -5.24
N GLU A 83 -23.05 -18.71 -6.46
CA GLU A 83 -22.01 -18.67 -7.49
C GLU A 83 -21.70 -17.24 -7.94
N GLU A 84 -22.72 -16.41 -8.14
CA GLU A 84 -22.54 -14.99 -8.48
C GLU A 84 -21.87 -14.21 -7.33
N GLU A 85 -22.28 -14.46 -6.09
CA GLU A 85 -21.65 -13.83 -4.92
C GLU A 85 -20.19 -14.26 -4.76
N LEU A 86 -19.88 -15.55 -4.99
CA LEU A 86 -18.51 -16.06 -4.97
C LEU A 86 -17.64 -15.35 -6.01
N LYS A 87 -18.16 -15.20 -7.24
CA LYS A 87 -17.46 -14.51 -8.32
C LYS A 87 -17.20 -13.04 -7.99
N ARG A 88 -18.20 -12.34 -7.43
CA ARG A 88 -18.07 -10.94 -6.99
C ARG A 88 -16.97 -10.78 -5.93
N GLN A 89 -16.97 -11.63 -4.91
CA GLN A 89 -15.98 -11.60 -3.84
C GLN A 89 -14.56 -11.90 -4.35
N GLN A 90 -14.42 -12.84 -5.29
CA GLN A 90 -13.13 -13.15 -5.93
C GLN A 90 -12.60 -11.97 -6.73
N GLN A 91 -13.44 -11.33 -7.55
CA GLN A 91 -13.06 -10.14 -8.32
C GLN A 91 -12.60 -8.99 -7.42
N GLU A 92 -13.31 -8.75 -6.32
CA GLU A 92 -12.94 -7.70 -5.36
C GLU A 92 -11.59 -8.00 -4.69
N ARG A 93 -11.36 -9.27 -4.31
CA ARG A 93 -10.10 -9.72 -3.71
C ARG A 93 -8.93 -9.58 -4.68
N ASP A 94 -9.14 -9.94 -5.95
CA ASP A 94 -8.10 -9.84 -6.98
C ASP A 94 -7.77 -8.37 -7.29
N TYR A 95 -8.79 -7.50 -7.35
CA TYR A 95 -8.60 -6.06 -7.50
C TYR A 95 -7.77 -5.46 -6.35
N LEU A 96 -8.12 -5.76 -5.10
CA LEU A 96 -7.39 -5.28 -3.94
C LEU A 96 -5.96 -5.82 -3.90
N THR A 97 -5.75 -7.06 -4.33
CA THR A 97 -4.41 -7.66 -4.43
C THR A 97 -3.55 -6.89 -5.43
N ALA A 98 -4.07 -6.59 -6.62
CA ALA A 98 -3.37 -5.80 -7.62
C ALA A 98 -3.10 -4.36 -7.15
N LEU A 99 -4.03 -3.76 -6.40
CA LEU A 99 -3.84 -2.45 -5.80
C LEU A 99 -2.70 -2.48 -4.77
N ASN A 100 -2.63 -3.52 -3.94
CA ASN A 100 -1.55 -3.67 -2.96
C ASN A 100 -0.18 -3.80 -3.60
N THR A 101 -0.05 -4.54 -4.70
CA THR A 101 1.23 -4.60 -5.44
C THR A 101 1.72 -3.20 -5.84
N LYS A 102 0.83 -2.35 -6.35
CA LYS A 102 1.18 -0.95 -6.72
C LYS A 102 1.53 -0.08 -5.50
N VAL A 103 0.84 -0.29 -4.40
CA VAL A 103 1.13 0.42 -3.15
C VAL A 103 2.49 -0.03 -2.59
N ASP A 104 2.82 -1.32 -2.64
CA ASP A 104 4.12 -1.86 -2.23
C ASP A 104 5.27 -1.28 -3.07
N GLU A 105 5.09 -1.19 -4.39
CA GLU A 105 6.05 -0.52 -5.29
C GLU A 105 6.27 0.94 -4.87
N SER A 106 5.19 1.66 -4.53
CA SER A 106 5.26 3.04 -4.07
C SER A 106 5.96 3.18 -2.72
N VAL A 107 5.65 2.30 -1.76
CA VAL A 107 6.31 2.22 -0.44
C VAL A 107 7.82 1.99 -0.60
N ASN A 108 8.22 1.09 -1.50
CA ASN A 108 9.63 0.83 -1.78
C ASN A 108 10.33 2.03 -2.43
N ALA A 109 9.66 2.72 -3.37
CA ALA A 109 10.18 3.93 -3.98
C ALA A 109 10.39 5.05 -2.96
N TYR A 110 9.38 5.31 -2.11
CA TYR A 110 9.50 6.31 -1.03
C TYR A 110 10.58 5.93 -0.02
N LYS A 111 10.69 4.66 0.37
CA LYS A 111 11.75 4.19 1.27
C LYS A 111 13.14 4.48 0.71
N LYS A 112 13.35 4.23 -0.59
CA LYS A 112 14.62 4.54 -1.25
C LYS A 112 14.88 6.05 -1.25
N ARG A 113 13.89 6.87 -1.59
CA ARG A 113 14.03 8.34 -1.60
C ARG A 113 14.32 8.90 -0.21
N LEU A 114 13.70 8.35 0.84
CA LEU A 114 14.00 8.73 2.23
C LEU A 114 15.47 8.47 2.57
N GLN A 115 16.01 7.32 2.16
CA GLN A 115 17.40 7.01 2.41
C GLN A 115 18.36 7.95 1.65
N GLU A 116 18.04 8.28 0.39
CA GLU A 116 18.80 9.29 -0.38
C GLU A 116 18.76 10.67 0.30
N LEU A 117 17.59 11.12 0.77
CA LEU A 117 17.42 12.39 1.47
C LEU A 117 18.17 12.40 2.81
N GLU A 118 18.14 11.32 3.58
CA GLU A 118 18.91 11.18 4.83
C GLU A 118 20.41 11.29 4.59
N ASP A 119 20.92 10.65 3.54
CA ASP A 119 22.33 10.72 3.14
C ASP A 119 22.73 12.12 2.66
N GLU A 120 21.88 12.78 1.86
CA GLU A 120 22.06 14.16 1.40
C GLU A 120 22.07 15.13 2.59
N LEU A 121 21.05 15.10 3.46
CA LEU A 121 20.96 15.95 4.66
C LEU A 121 22.19 15.77 5.57
N LYS A 122 22.65 14.53 5.76
CA LYS A 122 23.86 14.26 6.54
C LYS A 122 25.10 14.89 5.92
N LYS A 123 25.25 14.80 4.60
CA LYS A 123 26.36 15.43 3.88
C LYS A 123 26.33 16.96 4.01
N TYR A 124 25.18 17.58 3.78
CA TYR A 124 25.02 19.04 3.91
C TYR A 124 25.24 19.51 5.36
N THR A 125 24.82 18.73 6.35
CA THR A 125 25.09 19.02 7.78
C THR A 125 26.59 19.05 8.07
N ILE A 126 27.35 18.09 7.54
CA ILE A 126 28.81 18.06 7.69
C ILE A 126 29.46 19.26 7.00
N GLU A 127 29.01 19.62 5.79
CA GLU A 127 29.52 20.80 5.07
C GLU A 127 29.23 22.09 5.84
N LEU A 128 28.02 22.28 6.36
CA LEU A 128 27.64 23.47 7.15
C LEU A 128 28.42 23.61 8.47
N GLN A 129 28.98 22.52 8.99
CA GLN A 129 29.85 22.54 10.18
C GLN A 129 31.31 22.88 9.85
N ASP A 130 31.71 22.94 8.57
CA ASP A 130 33.07 23.29 8.20
C ASP A 130 33.37 24.77 8.51
N PRO A 131 34.32 25.07 9.41
CA PRO A 131 34.67 26.45 9.78
C PRO A 131 35.27 27.27 8.61
N LYS A 132 35.61 26.63 7.49
CA LYS A 132 36.06 27.30 6.26
C LYS A 132 34.91 27.72 5.34
N ILE A 133 33.66 27.37 5.65
CA ILE A 133 32.50 27.88 4.91
C ILE A 133 32.11 29.25 5.47
N CYS A 134 32.31 30.28 4.66
CA CYS A 134 32.00 31.66 4.98
C CYS A 134 30.57 32.03 4.55
N GLY A 135 29.86 32.76 5.40
CA GLY A 135 28.62 33.48 5.05
C GLY A 135 28.94 34.94 4.74
N GLN A 136 28.19 35.56 3.83
CA GLN A 136 28.29 37.01 3.55
C GLN A 136 27.68 37.83 4.69
#